data_AF-A0A0D0BVX0-F1
#
_entry.id   AF-A0A0D0BVX0-F1
#
_cell.length_a   1.000
_cell.length_b   1.000
_cell.length_c   1.000
_cell.angle_alpha   90.00
_cell.angle_beta   90.00
_cell.angle_gamma   90.00
#
_symmetry.space_group_name_H-M   'P 1'
#
loop_
_entity.id
_entity.type
_entity.pdbx_description
1 polymer ?
#
loop_
_entity_poly.entity_id
_entity_poly.type
_entity_poly.pdbx_seq_one_letter_code
_entity_poly.pdbx_strand_id
1 'polypeptide(L)'
;QTGCCYGLPQIQLRPQYPKLPHDGKADINKERTGSCQKYYETYSQKHLTGGIMACWCTHSICYGFHCIPVGEGRNDVFSAIITRWPKAPSRVVYDFACALGPYCWSREPEFFADTQFLIDGFHAPGHTKCSPAAFLKTYSAVNAELTHINSSAAECGNSGMTRIQKSVSYMGQTWAILYCWAFISVWNWMQILGLYKKAGELL
;
A
#
# COMPACT_ATOMS: atom_id res chain seq x y z
N GLN A 1 10.30 10.68 -12.97
CA GLN A 1 10.65 9.46 -12.21
C GLN A 1 9.69 9.37 -11.03
N THR A 2 9.07 8.22 -10.74
CA THR A 2 8.38 8.04 -9.46
C THR A 2 9.46 7.85 -8.38
N GLY A 3 9.38 8.63 -7.31
CA GLY A 3 10.34 8.52 -6.21
C GLY A 3 9.94 7.33 -5.34
N CYS A 4 10.84 6.41 -5.03
CA CYS A 4 10.55 5.37 -4.05
C CYS A 4 11.79 5.11 -3.19
N CYS A 5 11.56 4.65 -1.96
CA CYS A 5 12.62 4.21 -1.07
C CYS A 5 12.10 3.07 -0.20
N TYR A 6 12.87 1.99 -0.15
CA TYR A 6 12.55 0.78 0.59
C TYR A 6 13.76 0.36 1.42
N GLY A 7 13.50 -0.16 2.63
CA GLY A 7 14.51 -0.88 3.40
C GLY A 7 14.82 -2.25 2.79
N LEU A 8 13.89 -2.81 2.01
CA LEU A 8 14.08 -4.04 1.25
C LEU A 8 14.90 -3.77 -0.03
N PRO A 9 15.88 -4.62 -0.36
CA PRO A 9 16.64 -4.47 -1.59
C PRO A 9 15.73 -4.61 -2.81
N GLN A 10 16.11 -3.97 -3.91
CA GLN A 10 15.49 -4.26 -5.19
C GLN A 10 16.03 -5.59 -5.70
N ILE A 11 15.20 -6.64 -5.65
CA ILE A 11 15.63 -7.98 -6.08
C ILE A 11 15.43 -8.19 -7.58
N GLN A 12 14.50 -7.44 -8.19
CA GLN A 12 14.26 -7.46 -9.63
C GLN A 12 13.67 -6.15 -10.14
N LEU A 13 13.73 -5.96 -11.46
CA LEU A 13 13.02 -4.87 -12.14
C LEU A 13 11.54 -5.23 -12.27
N ARG A 14 10.67 -4.20 -12.31
CA ARG A 14 9.24 -4.41 -12.60
C ARG A 14 9.11 -5.03 -13.99
N PRO A 15 8.50 -6.21 -14.15
CA PRO A 15 8.29 -6.78 -15.46
C PRO A 15 7.39 -5.89 -16.32
N GLN A 16 7.51 -6.04 -17.63
CA GLN A 16 6.64 -5.36 -18.60
C GLN A 16 5.74 -6.39 -19.24
N TYR A 17 4.47 -6.02 -19.43
CA TYR A 17 3.48 -6.89 -20.07
C TYR A 17 2.95 -6.24 -21.35
N PRO A 18 3.69 -6.33 -22.49
CA PRO A 18 3.30 -5.65 -23.73
C PRO A 18 1.93 -6.05 -24.27
N LYS A 19 1.49 -7.27 -23.94
CA LYS A 19 0.18 -7.82 -24.35
C LYS A 19 -0.97 -7.34 -23.48
N LEU A 20 -0.71 -6.73 -22.32
CA LEU A 20 -1.75 -6.18 -21.47
C LEU A 20 -1.99 -4.71 -21.82
N PRO A 21 -3.23 -4.35 -22.20
CA PRO A 21 -3.58 -2.95 -22.41
C PRO A 21 -3.28 -2.14 -21.15
N HIS A 22 -2.68 -0.95 -21.34
CA HIS A 22 -2.36 0.01 -20.28
C HIS A 22 -1.31 -0.44 -19.25
N ASP A 23 -0.52 -1.49 -19.51
CA ASP A 23 0.59 -1.81 -18.61
C ASP A 23 1.61 -0.66 -18.52
N GLY A 24 2.03 -0.33 -17.29
CA GLY A 24 2.96 0.77 -17.01
C GLY A 24 2.40 2.18 -17.26
N LYS A 25 1.14 2.31 -17.71
CA LYS A 25 0.47 3.60 -17.85
C LYS A 25 -0.14 4.01 -16.50
N ALA A 26 -0.23 5.31 -16.26
CA ALA A 26 -1.00 5.82 -15.12
C ALA A 26 -2.43 5.26 -15.19
N ASP A 27 -2.96 4.87 -14.03
CA ASP A 27 -4.36 4.46 -13.90
C ASP A 27 -5.25 5.70 -14.17
N ILE A 28 -5.52 5.98 -15.46
CA ILE A 28 -6.48 7.02 -15.86
C ILE A 28 -7.86 6.39 -15.70
N ASN A 29 -8.46 6.56 -14.54
CA ASN A 29 -9.83 6.10 -14.28
C ASN A 29 -10.81 6.98 -15.08
N LYS A 30 -10.98 6.69 -16.37
CA LYS A 30 -11.93 7.37 -17.27
C LYS A 30 -13.32 6.73 -17.27
N GLU A 31 -13.54 5.64 -16.55
CA GLU A 31 -14.82 4.95 -16.52
C GLU A 31 -15.79 5.59 -15.52
N ARG A 32 -16.78 6.28 -16.07
CA ARG A 32 -17.89 6.98 -15.40
C ARG A 32 -18.98 6.07 -14.84
N THR A 33 -18.80 4.76 -14.77
CA THR A 33 -19.89 3.84 -14.41
C THR A 33 -19.39 2.60 -13.64
N GLY A 34 -19.26 2.73 -12.32
CA GLY A 34 -19.36 1.59 -11.40
C GLY A 34 -18.10 0.99 -10.78
N SER A 35 -16.92 1.59 -10.94
CA SER A 35 -15.71 1.17 -10.22
C SER A 35 -15.68 1.72 -8.79
N CYS A 36 -15.15 0.94 -7.83
CA CYS A 36 -14.96 1.35 -6.43
C CYS A 36 -13.98 2.57 -6.42
N GLN A 37 -14.49 3.79 -6.19
CA GLN A 37 -13.75 5.05 -6.37
C GLN A 37 -12.92 5.37 -5.12
N LYS A 38 -11.59 5.19 -5.20
CA LYS A 38 -10.65 5.74 -4.22
C LYS A 38 -10.30 7.18 -4.61
N TYR A 39 -10.67 8.14 -3.77
CA TYR A 39 -10.07 9.49 -3.60
C TYR A 39 -9.47 10.23 -4.82
N TYR A 40 -9.99 10.06 -6.03
CA TYR A 40 -9.52 10.82 -7.20
C TYR A 40 -9.75 12.33 -6.99
N GLU A 41 -10.82 12.70 -6.30
CA GLU A 41 -11.21 14.10 -6.07
C GLU A 41 -10.29 14.83 -5.08
N THR A 42 -9.76 14.15 -4.06
CA THR A 42 -9.01 14.82 -2.99
C THR A 42 -7.55 15.12 -3.36
N TYR A 43 -6.92 14.27 -4.19
CA TYR A 43 -5.49 14.40 -4.52
C TYR A 43 -5.23 15.04 -5.89
N SER A 44 -6.11 14.90 -6.89
CA SER A 44 -5.89 15.44 -8.24
C SER A 44 -6.02 16.96 -8.33
N GLN A 45 -6.88 17.57 -7.51
CA GLN A 45 -7.26 18.97 -7.66
C GLN A 45 -6.21 19.98 -7.17
N LYS A 46 -5.18 19.56 -6.42
CA LYS A 46 -4.27 20.51 -5.74
C LYS A 46 -2.85 20.62 -6.32
N HIS A 47 -2.48 19.83 -7.33
CA HIS A 47 -1.14 19.89 -7.99
C HIS A 47 0.07 19.90 -7.02
N LEU A 48 -0.11 19.38 -5.81
CA LEU A 48 0.95 19.11 -4.84
C LEU A 48 1.37 17.65 -5.03
N THR A 49 2.61 17.27 -4.72
CA THR A 49 3.09 15.87 -4.83
C THR A 49 1.99 14.89 -4.38
N GLY A 50 1.44 14.13 -5.34
CA GLY A 50 0.16 13.40 -5.29
C GLY A 50 0.03 12.23 -4.31
N GLY A 51 0.58 12.36 -3.10
CA GLY A 51 0.47 11.39 -2.02
C GLY A 51 1.74 10.55 -1.81
N ILE A 52 1.83 9.93 -0.65
CA ILE A 52 2.85 8.93 -0.33
C ILE A 52 2.12 7.63 -0.01
N MET A 53 2.36 6.59 -0.80
CA MET A 53 1.90 5.24 -0.49
C MET A 53 3.01 4.54 0.27
N ALA A 54 2.74 4.09 1.50
CA ALA A 54 3.71 3.38 2.32
C ALA A 54 3.26 1.94 2.57
N CYS A 55 4.21 1.01 2.59
CA CYS A 55 3.97 -0.39 2.90
C CYS A 55 4.27 -0.65 4.37
N TRP A 56 3.28 -1.10 5.13
CA TRP A 56 3.38 -1.35 6.56
C TRP A 56 3.20 -2.83 6.87
N CYS A 57 3.84 -3.30 7.94
CA CYS A 57 3.53 -4.59 8.55
C CYS A 57 2.49 -4.43 9.68
N THR A 58 1.99 -5.53 10.22
CA THR A 58 1.02 -5.56 11.34
C THR A 58 1.55 -4.97 12.65
N HIS A 59 2.87 -4.83 12.77
CA HIS A 59 3.54 -4.18 13.91
C HIS A 59 3.79 -2.68 13.68
N SER A 60 3.16 -2.07 12.67
CA SER A 60 3.34 -0.66 12.30
C SER A 60 4.77 -0.29 11.88
N ILE A 61 5.58 -1.27 11.45
CA ILE A 61 6.91 -1.04 10.86
C ILE A 61 6.73 -0.82 9.36
N CYS A 62 7.30 0.27 8.84
CA CYS A 62 7.29 0.60 7.43
C CYS A 62 8.42 -0.12 6.68
N TYR A 63 8.09 -0.80 5.59
CA TYR A 63 9.06 -1.40 4.69
C TYR A 63 9.59 -0.42 3.64
N GLY A 64 8.82 0.63 3.34
CA GLY A 64 9.17 1.64 2.35
C GLY A 64 7.95 2.34 1.78
N PHE A 65 8.18 3.19 0.79
CA PHE A 65 7.15 4.04 0.20
C PHE A 65 7.39 4.39 -1.27
N HIS A 66 6.31 4.80 -1.93
CA HIS A 66 6.27 5.43 -3.24
C HIS A 66 5.73 6.85 -3.11
N CYS A 67 6.45 7.81 -3.67
CA CYS A 67 5.94 9.14 -4.00
C CYS A 67 5.08 9.02 -5.26
N ILE A 68 3.80 9.32 -5.10
CA ILE A 68 2.82 9.26 -6.17
C ILE A 68 2.64 10.66 -6.73
N PRO A 69 2.81 10.89 -8.05
CA PRO A 69 2.69 12.22 -8.61
C PRO A 69 1.26 12.63 -8.99
N VAL A 70 0.39 11.68 -9.38
CA VAL A 70 -0.90 12.00 -10.04
C VAL A 70 -2.11 11.36 -9.35
N GLY A 71 -1.93 10.24 -8.63
CA GLY A 71 -3.00 9.59 -7.86
C GLY A 71 -2.64 8.15 -7.51
N GLU A 72 -3.04 7.70 -6.32
CA GLU A 72 -2.72 6.37 -5.82
C GLU A 72 -3.49 5.31 -6.61
N GLY A 73 -2.77 4.33 -7.16
CA GLY A 73 -3.32 3.31 -8.04
C GLY A 73 -2.94 1.88 -7.62
N ARG A 74 -3.15 0.93 -8.53
CA ARG A 74 -2.77 -0.48 -8.34
C ARG A 74 -1.31 -0.71 -8.69
N ASN A 75 -0.81 0.07 -9.64
CA ASN A 75 0.52 -0.12 -10.20
C ASN A 75 1.64 0.09 -9.17
N ASP A 76 1.53 1.10 -8.29
CA ASP A 76 2.56 1.36 -7.28
C ASP A 76 2.66 0.21 -6.26
N VAL A 77 1.51 -0.27 -5.76
CA VAL A 77 1.46 -1.42 -4.84
C VAL A 77 1.98 -2.69 -5.52
N PHE A 78 1.55 -2.96 -6.76
CA PHE A 78 2.07 -4.10 -7.52
C PHE A 78 3.59 -4.00 -7.71
N SER A 79 4.08 -2.83 -8.13
CA SER A 79 5.51 -2.58 -8.36
C SER A 79 6.32 -2.73 -7.08
N ALA A 80 5.78 -2.29 -5.94
CA ALA A 80 6.37 -2.49 -4.62
C ALA A 80 6.56 -3.99 -4.35
N ILE A 81 5.48 -4.77 -4.46
CA ILE A 81 5.52 -6.17 -4.06
C ILE A 81 6.44 -6.97 -4.99
N ILE A 82 6.27 -6.84 -6.31
CA ILE A 82 7.00 -7.65 -7.28
C ILE A 82 8.50 -7.35 -7.33
N THR A 83 8.93 -6.14 -6.94
CA THR A 83 10.35 -5.75 -7.03
C THR A 83 11.13 -5.92 -5.73
N ARG A 84 10.44 -6.11 -4.60
CA ARG A 84 11.06 -6.11 -3.26
C ARG A 84 10.87 -7.43 -2.50
N TRP A 85 9.83 -8.20 -2.79
CA TRP A 85 9.55 -9.46 -2.09
C TRP A 85 9.99 -10.67 -2.91
N PRO A 86 10.83 -11.58 -2.36
CA PRO A 86 11.22 -12.81 -3.07
C PRO A 86 10.06 -13.79 -3.22
N LYS A 87 9.10 -13.75 -2.30
CA LYS A 87 7.82 -14.45 -2.35
C LYS A 87 6.72 -13.47 -1.98
N ALA A 88 5.60 -13.48 -2.72
CA ALA A 88 4.49 -12.61 -2.41
C ALA A 88 4.02 -12.78 -0.95
N PRO A 89 3.63 -11.68 -0.27
CA PRO A 89 2.99 -11.76 1.03
C PRO A 89 1.74 -12.65 0.93
N SER A 90 1.53 -13.55 1.89
CA SER A 90 0.31 -14.38 1.91
C SER A 90 -0.98 -13.56 2.00
N ARG A 91 -0.89 -12.33 2.54
CA ARG A 91 -2.02 -11.42 2.73
C ARG A 91 -1.59 -9.99 2.43
N VAL A 92 -2.40 -9.29 1.66
CA VAL A 92 -2.25 -7.87 1.34
C VAL A 92 -3.55 -7.17 1.70
N VAL A 93 -3.50 -6.31 2.73
CA VAL A 93 -4.63 -5.47 3.13
C VAL A 93 -4.47 -4.09 2.49
N TYR A 94 -5.47 -3.67 1.72
CA TYR A 94 -5.41 -2.41 0.96
C TYR A 94 -6.82 -1.91 0.63
N ASP A 95 -7.07 -0.61 0.73
CA ASP A 95 -8.41 -0.03 0.47
C ASP A 95 -8.91 -0.40 -0.94
N PHE A 96 -8.02 -0.39 -1.93
CA PHE A 96 -8.35 -0.74 -3.30
C PHE A 96 -7.98 -2.19 -3.68
N ALA A 97 -7.93 -3.09 -2.68
CA ALA A 97 -7.60 -4.50 -2.85
C ALA A 97 -8.49 -5.22 -3.89
N CYS A 98 -9.77 -4.84 -3.97
CA CYS A 98 -10.73 -5.42 -4.92
C CYS A 98 -10.28 -5.33 -6.38
N ALA A 99 -9.54 -4.28 -6.73
CA ALA A 99 -9.02 -4.08 -8.07
C ALA A 99 -7.54 -4.45 -8.17
N LEU A 100 -6.81 -4.39 -7.05
CA LEU A 100 -5.41 -4.84 -6.97
C LEU A 100 -5.29 -6.35 -7.18
N GLY A 101 -6.14 -7.17 -6.57
CA GLY A 101 -6.05 -8.64 -6.71
C GLY A 101 -6.11 -9.10 -8.16
N PRO A 102 -7.17 -8.78 -8.93
CA PRO A 102 -7.24 -9.08 -10.35
C PRO A 102 -6.08 -8.49 -11.16
N TYR A 103 -5.59 -7.31 -10.79
CA TYR A 103 -4.44 -6.68 -11.44
C TYR A 103 -3.14 -7.49 -11.24
N CYS A 104 -2.92 -8.02 -10.04
CA CYS A 104 -1.78 -8.86 -9.70
C CYS A 104 -1.87 -10.23 -10.35
N TRP A 105 -3.01 -10.92 -10.23
CA TRP A 105 -3.19 -12.27 -10.78
C TRP A 105 -3.14 -12.31 -12.30
N SER A 106 -3.63 -11.28 -12.99
CA SER A 106 -3.55 -11.21 -14.46
C SER A 106 -2.15 -10.98 -15.00
N ARG A 107 -1.22 -10.50 -14.17
CA ARG A 107 0.17 -10.20 -14.54
C ARG A 107 1.14 -11.29 -14.10
N GLU A 108 1.02 -11.70 -12.85
CA GLU A 108 1.95 -12.63 -12.20
C GLU A 108 1.17 -13.71 -11.42
N PRO A 109 0.42 -14.58 -12.13
CA PRO A 109 -0.48 -15.55 -11.49
C PRO A 109 0.28 -16.52 -10.57
N GLU A 110 1.45 -16.99 -10.98
CA GLU A 110 2.25 -17.93 -10.18
C GLU A 110 2.80 -17.27 -8.91
N PHE A 111 3.32 -16.05 -9.02
CA PHE A 111 3.87 -15.33 -7.87
C PHE A 111 2.79 -14.97 -6.84
N PHE A 112 1.57 -14.64 -7.27
CA PHE A 112 0.45 -14.26 -6.41
C PHE A 112 -0.56 -15.38 -6.15
N ALA A 113 -0.24 -16.64 -6.51
CA ALA A 113 -1.17 -17.77 -6.41
C ALA A 113 -1.73 -17.95 -4.99
N ASP A 114 -0.87 -17.80 -3.99
CA ASP A 114 -1.20 -17.99 -2.57
C ASP A 114 -1.49 -16.65 -1.84
N THR A 115 -1.68 -15.56 -2.58
CA THR A 115 -1.87 -14.22 -2.01
C THR A 115 -3.34 -13.86 -1.90
N GLN A 116 -3.78 -13.57 -0.68
CA GLN A 116 -5.12 -13.04 -0.40
C GLN A 116 -5.10 -11.52 -0.40
N PHE A 117 -5.95 -10.91 -1.23
CA PHE A 117 -6.14 -9.46 -1.27
C PHE A 117 -7.42 -9.09 -0.52
N LEU A 118 -7.28 -8.28 0.52
CA LEU A 118 -8.37 -7.95 1.45
C LEU A 118 -8.54 -6.43 1.54
N ILE A 119 -9.77 -5.96 1.38
CA ILE A 119 -10.17 -4.57 1.60
C ILE A 119 -10.07 -4.29 3.08
N ASP A 120 -9.41 -3.18 3.40
CA ASP A 120 -9.34 -2.69 4.77
C ASP A 120 -10.74 -2.42 5.34
N GLY A 121 -10.96 -2.85 6.59
CA GLY A 121 -12.25 -2.83 7.25
C GLY A 121 -12.83 -1.42 7.42
N PHE A 122 -11.97 -0.42 7.60
CA PHE A 122 -12.38 0.99 7.74
C PHE A 122 -12.94 1.57 6.44
N HIS A 123 -12.44 1.09 5.31
CA HIS A 123 -12.83 1.56 3.98
C HIS A 123 -13.97 0.74 3.36
N ALA A 124 -14.35 -0.37 3.98
CA ALA A 124 -15.41 -1.27 3.52
C ALA A 124 -16.75 -0.59 3.12
N PRO A 125 -17.26 0.45 3.83
CA PRO A 125 -18.50 1.12 3.43
C PRO A 125 -18.46 1.75 2.03
N GLY A 126 -17.28 2.13 1.52
CA GLY A 126 -17.10 2.71 0.19
C GLY A 126 -17.20 1.69 -0.96
N HIS A 127 -17.31 0.40 -0.65
CA HIS A 127 -17.19 -0.70 -1.60
C HIS A 127 -18.53 -1.40 -1.87
N THR A 128 -19.57 -0.64 -2.21
CA THR A 128 -20.95 -1.15 -2.33
C THR A 128 -21.19 -2.16 -3.48
N LYS A 129 -20.32 -2.18 -4.50
CA LYS A 129 -20.41 -3.07 -5.67
C LYS A 129 -19.35 -4.16 -5.68
N CYS A 130 -18.46 -4.15 -4.70
CA CYS A 130 -17.33 -5.06 -4.62
C CYS A 130 -17.80 -6.36 -3.90
N SER A 131 -17.29 -7.53 -4.30
CA SER A 131 -17.74 -8.83 -3.75
C SER A 131 -17.49 -8.94 -2.24
N PRO A 132 -18.41 -9.53 -1.44
CA PRO A 132 -18.20 -9.82 -0.02
C PRO A 132 -16.90 -10.59 0.26
N ALA A 133 -16.42 -11.36 -0.73
CA ALA A 133 -15.18 -12.11 -0.67
C ALA A 133 -13.91 -11.24 -0.79
N ALA A 134 -14.03 -9.93 -0.97
CA ALA A 134 -12.89 -9.02 -0.92
C ALA A 134 -12.72 -8.38 0.46
N PHE A 135 -13.66 -8.56 1.40
CA PHE A 135 -13.65 -7.82 2.66
C PHE A 135 -13.01 -8.61 3.80
N LEU A 136 -12.08 -7.96 4.52
CA LEU A 136 -11.44 -8.55 5.70
C LEU A 136 -12.47 -9.01 6.74
N LYS A 137 -13.52 -8.21 6.98
CA LYS A 137 -14.56 -8.50 7.98
C LYS A 137 -15.41 -9.74 7.63
N THR A 138 -15.70 -9.96 6.35
CA THR A 138 -16.44 -11.15 5.90
C THR A 138 -15.58 -12.39 6.05
N TYR A 139 -14.29 -12.26 5.73
CA TYR A 139 -13.34 -13.35 5.85
C TYR A 139 -13.02 -13.70 7.30
N SER A 140 -12.93 -12.73 8.21
CA SER A 140 -12.71 -12.99 9.63
C SER A 140 -13.87 -13.73 10.30
N ALA A 141 -15.09 -13.62 9.75
CA ALA A 141 -16.24 -14.41 10.21
C ALA A 141 -16.11 -15.91 9.88
N VAL A 142 -15.28 -16.27 8.89
CA VAL A 142 -15.06 -17.67 8.44
C VAL A 142 -13.70 -18.20 8.90
N ASN A 143 -12.70 -17.32 9.00
CA ASN A 143 -11.36 -17.65 9.49
C ASN A 143 -10.96 -16.71 10.63
N ALA A 144 -11.03 -17.23 11.86
CA ALA A 144 -10.75 -16.48 13.08
C ALA A 144 -9.32 -15.92 13.14
N GLU A 145 -8.34 -16.52 12.45
CA GLU A 145 -6.96 -16.02 12.40
C GLU A 145 -6.88 -14.60 11.81
N LEU A 146 -7.81 -14.23 10.93
CA LEU A 146 -7.85 -12.92 10.29
C LEU A 146 -8.29 -11.81 11.25
N THR A 147 -8.94 -12.16 12.35
CA THR A 147 -9.31 -11.23 13.44
C THR A 147 -8.07 -10.69 14.15
N HIS A 148 -6.96 -11.42 14.12
CA HIS A 148 -5.70 -11.00 14.75
C HIS A 148 -4.84 -10.11 13.85
N ILE A 149 -5.23 -9.91 12.59
CA ILE A 149 -4.52 -8.98 11.71
C ILE A 149 -4.83 -7.55 12.18
N ASN A 150 -3.79 -6.85 12.61
CA ASN A 150 -3.89 -5.45 12.96
C ASN A 150 -4.06 -4.58 11.70
N SER A 151 -5.29 -4.50 11.18
CA SER A 151 -5.60 -3.65 10.03
C SER A 151 -5.37 -2.17 10.31
N SER A 152 -5.43 -1.75 11.58
CA SER A 152 -5.17 -0.36 12.01
C SER A 152 -3.70 0.05 11.94
N ALA A 153 -2.77 -0.90 11.76
CA ALA A 153 -1.34 -0.61 11.68
C ALA A 153 -1.01 0.37 10.53
N ALA A 154 -1.63 0.14 9.37
CA ALA A 154 -1.46 1.00 8.20
C ALA A 154 -2.07 2.39 8.43
N GLU A 155 -3.25 2.48 9.06
CA GLU A 155 -3.88 3.76 9.39
C GLU A 155 -3.05 4.58 10.38
N CYS A 156 -2.53 3.92 11.42
CA CYS A 156 -1.65 4.56 12.41
C CYS A 156 -0.37 5.09 11.74
N GLY A 157 0.27 4.27 10.90
CA GLY A 157 1.43 4.67 10.11
C GLY A 157 1.13 5.83 9.16
N ASN A 158 0.00 5.77 8.44
CA ASN A 158 -0.43 6.80 7.51
C ASN A 158 -0.75 8.12 8.24
N SER A 159 -1.35 8.08 9.43
CA SER A 159 -1.52 9.27 10.28
C SER A 159 -0.18 9.92 10.62
N GLY A 160 0.86 9.12 10.86
CA GLY A 160 2.24 9.58 10.98
C GLY A 160 2.72 10.30 9.71
N MET A 161 2.51 9.69 8.54
CA MET A 161 2.90 10.26 7.24
C MET A 161 2.16 11.57 6.91
N THR A 162 0.89 11.71 7.30
CA THR A 162 0.12 12.95 7.13
C THR A 162 0.80 14.15 7.81
N ARG A 163 1.52 13.92 8.92
CA ARG A 163 2.24 14.99 9.64
C ARG A 163 3.35 15.63 8.81
N ILE A 164 3.99 14.84 7.95
CA ILE A 164 5.10 15.30 7.10
C ILE A 164 4.65 15.69 5.69
N GLN A 165 3.43 15.31 5.30
CA GLN A 165 2.92 15.46 3.94
C GLN A 165 3.03 16.91 3.43
N LYS A 166 2.70 17.90 4.27
CA LYS A 166 2.81 19.32 3.88
C LYS A 166 4.26 19.70 3.60
N SER A 167 5.20 19.35 4.48
CA SER A 167 6.62 19.63 4.29
C SER A 167 7.16 18.99 3.01
N VAL A 168 6.83 17.71 2.79
CA VAL A 168 7.23 16.96 1.60
C VAL A 168 6.69 17.58 0.31
N SER A 169 5.48 18.15 0.35
CA SER A 169 4.83 18.74 -0.83
C SER A 169 5.53 19.96 -1.42
N TYR A 170 6.39 20.63 -0.65
CA TYR A 170 7.20 21.76 -1.11
C TYR A 170 8.64 21.37 -1.47
N MET A 171 8.99 20.09 -1.36
CA MET A 171 10.34 19.61 -1.63
C MET A 171 10.47 19.08 -3.06
N GLY A 172 11.66 19.27 -3.65
CA GLY A 172 12.06 18.51 -4.82
C GLY A 172 12.12 17.01 -4.49
N GLN A 173 11.86 16.16 -5.47
CA GLN A 173 11.70 14.71 -5.29
C GLN A 173 12.85 14.04 -4.52
N THR A 174 14.11 14.39 -4.80
CA THR A 174 15.27 13.85 -4.08
C THR A 174 15.23 14.17 -2.60
N TRP A 175 14.92 15.42 -2.25
CA TRP A 175 14.82 15.87 -0.85
C TRP A 175 13.60 15.27 -0.16
N ALA A 176 12.47 15.17 -0.86
CA ALA A 176 11.27 14.49 -0.39
C ALA A 176 11.58 13.03 -0.01
N ILE A 177 12.32 12.30 -0.85
CA ILE A 177 12.71 10.92 -0.58
C ILE A 177 13.58 10.82 0.67
N LEU A 178 14.63 11.64 0.77
CA LEU A 178 15.53 11.65 1.93
C LEU A 178 14.80 12.00 3.23
N TYR A 179 13.92 13.01 3.18
CA TYR A 179 13.14 13.43 4.34
C TYR A 179 12.18 12.34 4.81
N CYS A 180 11.46 11.70 3.89
CA CYS A 180 10.58 10.57 4.20
C CYS A 180 11.36 9.38 4.76
N TRP A 181 12.52 9.07 4.18
CA TRP A 181 13.39 8.00 4.66
C TRP A 181 13.86 8.25 6.10
N ALA A 182 14.29 9.48 6.41
CA ALA A 182 14.71 9.84 7.77
C ALA A 182 13.54 9.72 8.76
N PHE A 183 12.37 10.25 8.42
CA PHE A 183 11.16 10.13 9.24
C PHE A 183 10.78 8.67 9.51
N ILE A 184 10.75 7.84 8.45
CA ILE A 184 10.41 6.42 8.55
C ILE A 184 11.46 5.66 9.38
N SER A 185 12.74 6.00 9.25
CA SER A 185 13.81 5.37 10.02
C SER A 185 13.63 5.62 11.52
N VAL A 186 13.32 6.86 11.92
CA VAL A 186 13.01 7.19 13.32
C VAL A 186 11.72 6.51 13.78
N TRP A 187 10.66 6.53 12.95
CA TRP A 187 9.40 5.84 13.25
C TRP A 187 9.63 4.36 13.53
N ASN A 188 10.30 3.66 12.61
CA ASN A 188 10.59 2.23 12.73
C ASN A 188 11.41 1.93 13.97
N TRP A 189 12.41 2.76 14.27
CA TRP A 189 13.20 2.61 15.49
C TRP A 189 12.33 2.70 16.76
N MET A 190 11.43 3.68 16.83
CA MET A 190 10.49 3.81 17.95
C MET A 190 9.55 2.61 18.08
N GLN A 191 9.00 2.10 16.96
CA GLN A 191 8.13 0.92 16.98
C GLN A 191 8.89 -0.31 17.45
N ILE A 192 10.09 -0.55 16.92
CA ILE A 192 10.94 -1.69 17.29
C ILE A 192 11.31 -1.63 18.78
N LEU A 193 11.71 -0.46 19.30
CA LEU A 193 11.95 -0.29 20.73
C LEU A 193 10.71 -0.59 21.58
N GLY A 194 9.54 -0.16 21.13
CA GLY A 194 8.27 -0.47 21.78
C GLY A 194 7.98 -1.98 21.82
N LEU A 195 8.29 -2.69 20.75
CA LEU A 195 8.15 -4.16 20.70
C LEU A 195 9.12 -4.86 21.66
N TYR A 196 10.39 -4.42 21.72
CA TYR A 196 11.35 -4.98 22.67
C TYR A 196 10.94 -4.78 24.12
N LYS A 197 10.40 -3.60 24.48
CA LYS A 197 9.90 -3.34 25.84
C LYS A 197 8.75 -4.28 26.21
N LYS A 198 7.75 -4.41 25.34
CA LYS A 198 6.61 -5.32 25.54
C LYS A 198 7.06 -6.78 25.66
N ALA A 199 8.04 -7.20 24.85
CA ALA A 199 8.58 -8.55 24.94
C ALA A 199 9.35 -8.79 26.25
N GLY A 200 10.08 -7.79 26.73
CA GLY A 200 10.80 -7.86 28.01
C GLY A 200 9.89 -7.81 29.25
N GLU A 201 8.69 -7.23 29.14
CA GLU A 201 7.66 -7.25 30.20
C GLU A 201 6.89 -8.58 30.27
N LEU A 202 7.00 -9.42 29.23
CA LEU A 202 6.34 -10.74 29.14
C LEU A 202 7.24 -11.90 29.58
N LEU A 203 8.50 -11.63 29.94
CA LEU A 203 9.50 -12.56 30.48
C LEU A 203 9.70 -12.32 31.97
#